data_AF-A0A936ZQQ8-F1
#
_entry.id   AF-A0A936ZQQ8-F1
#
_cell.length_a   1.000
_cell.length_b   1.000
_cell.length_c   1.000
_cell.angle_alpha   90.00
_cell.angle_beta   90.00
_cell.angle_gamma   90.00
#
_symmetry.space_group_name_H-M   'P 1'
#
loop_
_entity.id
_entity.type
_entity.pdbx_description
1 polymer ?
#
loop_
_entity_poly.entity_id
_entity_poly.type
_entity_poly.pdbx_seq_one_letter_code
_entity_poly.pdbx_strand_id
1 'polypeptide(L)'
;MIIQLKKRISKPSILTCIRDDQSTTWSKLHKGIETHDLAHYAVEKVMGFTNAFYGILNKGYDITDFELPKGKRPEPLQPKNLDASAIQTEHIVNLLLVEFSNSGEDSAFIDSLKSILAENNIPFPKGFDMSKLDEIRQLYSELLFAWGSLGDNEHLELSLF
;
A
#
# COMPACT_ATOMS: atom_id res chain seq x y z
N MET A 1 8.59 -11.52 -2.75
CA MET A 1 7.25 -11.53 -3.41
C MET A 1 7.23 -10.72 -4.70
N ILE A 2 6.52 -11.17 -5.73
CA ILE A 2 6.23 -10.39 -6.96
C ILE A 2 4.81 -9.83 -6.91
N ILE A 3 4.66 -8.54 -7.23
CA ILE A 3 3.39 -7.84 -7.32
C ILE A 3 3.20 -7.35 -8.75
N GLN A 4 2.09 -7.74 -9.38
CA GLN A 4 1.74 -7.34 -10.73
C GLN A 4 0.45 -6.52 -10.72
N LEU A 5 0.51 -5.28 -11.20
CA LEU A 5 -0.67 -4.45 -11.48
C LEU A 5 -0.87 -4.39 -12.99
N LYS A 6 -1.91 -5.08 -13.49
CA LYS A 6 -2.28 -5.09 -14.90
C LYS A 6 -3.31 -4.02 -15.21
N LYS A 7 -2.96 -3.09 -16.09
CA LYS A 7 -3.83 -2.00 -16.53
C LYS A 7 -4.86 -2.49 -17.52
N ARG A 8 -6.11 -2.07 -17.31
CA ARG A 8 -7.21 -2.30 -18.24
C ARG A 8 -8.02 -1.02 -18.39
N ILE A 9 -8.22 -0.56 -19.61
CA ILE A 9 -8.91 0.71 -19.89
C ILE A 9 -10.43 0.55 -19.79
N SER A 10 -10.97 -0.53 -20.39
CA SER A 10 -12.42 -0.77 -20.46
C SER A 10 -12.92 -1.79 -19.43
N LYS A 11 -12.04 -2.31 -18.57
CA LYS A 11 -12.35 -3.29 -17.53
C LYS A 11 -11.59 -2.90 -16.26
N PRO A 12 -12.01 -3.40 -15.08
CA PRO A 12 -11.20 -3.28 -13.87
C PRO A 12 -9.76 -3.75 -14.09
N SER A 13 -8.79 -2.96 -13.63
CA SER A 13 -7.40 -3.39 -13.49
C SER A 13 -7.31 -4.62 -12.58
N ILE A 14 -6.22 -5.38 -12.68
CA ILE A 14 -6.03 -6.60 -11.88
C ILE A 14 -4.77 -6.45 -11.05
N LEU A 15 -4.88 -6.71 -9.75
CA LEU A 15 -3.74 -6.93 -8.87
C LEU A 15 -3.50 -8.43 -8.75
N THR A 16 -2.26 -8.87 -8.95
CA THR A 16 -1.82 -10.24 -8.72
C THR A 16 -0.58 -10.22 -7.84
N CYS A 17 -0.56 -11.02 -6.78
CA CYS A 17 0.62 -11.22 -5.94
C CYS A 17 1.05 -12.69 -6.06
N ILE A 18 2.33 -12.90 -6.37
CA ILE A 18 2.99 -14.20 -6.43
C ILE A 18 3.95 -14.26 -5.24
N ARG A 19 3.60 -15.06 -4.24
CA ARG A 19 4.32 -15.21 -2.97
C ARG A 19 5.62 -15.97 -3.17
N ASP A 20 6.48 -15.95 -2.16
CA ASP A 20 7.78 -16.64 -2.22
C ASP A 20 7.65 -18.16 -2.31
N ASP A 21 6.53 -18.72 -1.85
CA ASP A 21 6.18 -20.14 -2.00
C ASP A 21 5.52 -20.47 -3.36
N GLN A 22 5.51 -19.50 -4.28
CA GLN A 22 4.88 -19.56 -5.60
C GLN A 22 3.34 -19.64 -5.60
N SER A 23 2.70 -19.63 -4.43
CA SER A 23 1.24 -19.49 -4.37
C SER A 23 0.84 -18.07 -4.76
N THR A 24 -0.41 -17.92 -5.21
CA THR A 24 -0.88 -16.66 -5.78
C THR A 24 -2.21 -16.22 -5.18
N THR A 25 -2.36 -14.92 -4.99
CA THR A 25 -3.65 -14.25 -4.78
C THR A 25 -3.83 -13.16 -5.81
N TRP A 26 -5.07 -12.89 -6.22
CA TRP A 26 -5.39 -11.83 -7.16
C TRP A 26 -6.79 -11.27 -6.92
N SER A 27 -7.01 -10.03 -7.33
CA SER A 27 -8.33 -9.41 -7.31
C SER A 27 -8.52 -8.44 -8.49
N LYS A 28 -9.77 -8.12 -8.79
CA LYS A 28 -10.10 -6.99 -9.67
C LYS A 28 -10.10 -5.73 -8.82
N LEU A 29 -9.39 -4.71 -9.27
CA LEU A 29 -9.33 -3.44 -8.57
C LEU A 29 -10.56 -2.59 -8.89
N HIS A 30 -11.11 -1.94 -7.87
CA HIS A 30 -12.01 -0.83 -8.10
C HIS A 30 -11.23 0.33 -8.74
N LYS A 31 -11.89 1.05 -9.64
CA LYS A 31 -11.26 2.18 -10.34
C LYS A 31 -10.74 3.21 -9.33
N GLY A 32 -9.47 3.58 -9.42
CA GLY A 32 -8.84 4.55 -8.54
C GLY A 32 -8.13 3.94 -7.34
N ILE A 33 -8.21 2.62 -7.12
CA ILE A 33 -7.43 1.92 -6.08
C ILE A 33 -5.99 1.67 -6.53
N GLU A 34 -5.69 1.74 -7.84
CA GLU A 34 -4.34 1.45 -8.34
C GLU A 34 -3.28 2.38 -7.74
N THR A 35 -3.60 3.67 -7.57
CA THR A 35 -2.69 4.63 -6.92
C THR A 35 -2.53 4.38 -5.42
N HIS A 36 -3.57 3.89 -4.75
CA HIS A 36 -3.53 3.49 -3.33
C HIS A 36 -2.63 2.27 -3.13
N ASP A 37 -2.80 1.24 -3.96
CA ASP A 37 -1.97 0.04 -3.95
C ASP A 37 -0.49 0.35 -4.26
N LEU A 38 -0.21 1.24 -5.22
CA LEU A 38 1.17 1.69 -5.49
C LEU A 38 1.78 2.46 -4.32
N ALA A 39 0.99 3.24 -3.58
CA ALA A 39 1.45 3.92 -2.37
C ALA A 39 1.77 2.91 -1.25
N HIS A 40 0.94 1.87 -1.07
CA HIS A 40 1.23 0.77 -0.14
C HIS A 40 2.57 0.12 -0.47
N TYR A 41 2.83 -0.19 -1.75
CA TYR A 41 4.11 -0.76 -2.16
C TYR A 41 5.28 0.17 -1.82
N ALA A 42 5.17 1.46 -2.12
CA ALA A 42 6.25 2.42 -1.86
C ALA A 42 6.58 2.52 -0.36
N VAL A 43 5.55 2.65 0.49
CA VAL A 43 5.71 2.73 1.94
C VAL A 43 6.30 1.44 2.50
N GLU A 44 5.72 0.28 2.17
CA GLU A 44 6.18 -1.00 2.70
C GLU A 44 7.60 -1.33 2.27
N LYS A 45 7.95 -1.04 1.00
CA LYS A 45 9.29 -1.27 0.45
C LYS A 45 10.35 -0.42 1.15
N VAL A 46 10.11 0.87 1.32
CA VAL A 46 11.08 1.80 1.91
C VAL A 46 11.21 1.58 3.43
N MET A 47 10.09 1.29 4.10
CA MET A 47 10.07 1.11 5.56
C MET A 47 10.43 -0.30 6.02
N GLY A 48 10.48 -1.30 5.13
CA GLY A 48 10.72 -2.67 5.54
C GLY A 48 9.52 -3.30 6.26
N PHE A 49 8.31 -2.77 6.06
CA PHE A 49 7.14 -3.25 6.78
C PHE A 49 6.65 -4.58 6.20
N THR A 50 6.78 -5.64 6.99
CA THR A 50 6.37 -7.01 6.62
C THR A 50 5.05 -7.43 7.26
N ASN A 51 4.44 -6.55 8.06
CA ASN A 51 3.13 -6.75 8.70
C ASN A 51 2.07 -5.76 8.18
N ALA A 52 2.35 -5.04 7.11
CA ALA A 52 1.37 -4.21 6.39
C ALA A 52 0.73 -5.00 5.24
N PHE A 53 -0.01 -4.35 4.33
CA PHE A 53 -0.88 -5.05 3.38
C PHE A 53 -0.14 -6.08 2.53
N TYR A 54 0.88 -5.69 1.77
CA TYR A 54 1.64 -6.62 0.94
C TYR A 54 2.49 -7.59 1.76
N GLY A 55 3.05 -7.16 2.88
CA GLY A 55 3.75 -8.03 3.82
C GLY A 55 2.86 -9.15 4.35
N ILE A 56 1.60 -8.84 4.66
CA ILE A 56 0.57 -9.81 5.05
C ILE A 56 0.22 -10.73 3.88
N LEU A 57 0.05 -10.22 2.66
CA LEU A 57 -0.19 -11.07 1.50
C LEU A 57 0.95 -12.08 1.29
N ASN A 58 2.21 -11.66 1.46
CA ASN A 58 3.36 -12.56 1.34
C ASN A 58 3.37 -13.67 2.41
N LYS A 59 2.68 -13.47 3.53
CA LYS A 59 2.54 -14.49 4.59
C LYS A 59 1.46 -15.53 4.32
N GLY A 60 0.81 -15.48 3.17
CA GLY A 60 -0.16 -16.49 2.74
C GLY A 60 -1.63 -16.08 2.84
N TYR A 61 -1.93 -14.83 3.23
CA TYR A 61 -3.31 -14.33 3.24
C TYR A 61 -3.76 -13.90 1.85
N ASP A 62 -5.03 -14.08 1.54
CA ASP A 62 -5.61 -13.72 0.25
C ASP A 62 -6.17 -12.29 0.28
N ILE A 63 -6.16 -11.61 -0.87
CA ILE A 63 -6.72 -10.26 -1.00
C ILE A 63 -8.21 -10.26 -0.61
N THR A 64 -8.92 -11.33 -0.96
CA THR A 64 -10.33 -11.53 -0.62
C THR A 64 -10.59 -11.63 0.89
N ASP A 65 -9.60 -11.97 1.71
CA ASP A 65 -9.75 -11.99 3.17
C ASP A 65 -10.00 -10.57 3.72
N PHE A 66 -9.47 -9.53 3.05
CA PHE A 66 -9.69 -8.14 3.42
C PHE A 66 -11.06 -7.62 2.96
N GLU A 67 -11.69 -8.26 1.97
CA GLU A 67 -13.04 -7.93 1.49
C GLU A 67 -14.13 -8.46 2.44
N LEU A 68 -13.78 -9.42 3.31
CA LEU A 68 -14.71 -9.94 4.31
C LEU A 68 -15.09 -8.84 5.33
N PRO A 69 -16.34 -8.85 5.83
CA PRO A 69 -16.75 -8.01 6.96
C PRO A 69 -15.76 -8.16 8.12
N LYS A 70 -15.43 -7.07 8.82
CA LYS A 70 -14.37 -7.02 9.85
C LYS A 70 -14.40 -8.20 10.84
N GLY A 71 -15.58 -8.62 11.31
CA GLY A 71 -15.74 -9.73 12.26
C GLY A 71 -15.67 -11.14 11.66
N LYS A 72 -15.54 -11.25 10.32
CA LYS A 72 -15.41 -12.51 9.58
C LYS A 72 -14.02 -12.70 8.95
N ARG A 73 -13.15 -11.70 9.07
CA ARG A 73 -11.76 -11.81 8.62
C ARG A 73 -11.02 -12.85 9.46
N PRO A 74 -10.00 -13.52 8.89
CA PRO A 74 -9.04 -14.30 9.66
C PRO A 74 -8.57 -13.52 10.88
N GLU A 75 -8.38 -14.22 12.00
CA GLU A 75 -8.13 -13.59 13.31
C GLU A 75 -6.97 -12.57 13.28
N PRO A 76 -5.85 -12.83 12.59
CA PRO A 76 -4.75 -11.85 12.49
C PRO A 76 -5.06 -10.60 11.65
N LEU A 77 -6.11 -10.64 10.82
CA LEU A 77 -6.55 -9.51 9.98
C LEU A 77 -7.68 -8.70 10.61
N GLN A 78 -8.12 -9.09 11.80
CA GLN A 78 -9.12 -8.32 12.54
C GLN A 78 -8.48 -7.04 13.08
N PRO A 79 -9.18 -5.89 13.07
CA PRO A 79 -8.59 -4.59 13.42
C PRO A 79 -7.86 -4.55 14.78
N LYS A 80 -8.35 -5.30 15.77
CA LYS A 80 -7.75 -5.39 17.11
C LYS A 80 -6.43 -6.15 17.18
N ASN A 81 -6.12 -6.94 16.15
CA ASN A 81 -4.97 -7.83 16.07
C ASN A 81 -3.96 -7.40 15.01
N LEU A 82 -4.27 -6.35 14.25
CA LEU A 82 -3.35 -5.79 13.26
C LEU A 82 -2.11 -5.21 13.96
N ASP A 83 -0.95 -5.48 13.38
CA ASP A 83 0.29 -4.83 13.78
C ASP A 83 0.18 -3.31 13.59
N ALA A 84 0.84 -2.55 14.46
CA ALA A 84 0.87 -1.10 14.36
C ALA A 84 1.36 -0.63 12.98
N SER A 85 2.30 -1.35 12.34
CA SER A 85 2.79 -1.01 11.00
C SER A 85 1.70 -1.05 9.94
N ALA A 86 0.69 -1.92 10.06
CA ALA A 86 -0.43 -1.97 9.10
C ALA A 86 -1.24 -0.67 9.16
N ILE A 87 -1.51 -0.19 10.37
CA ILE A 87 -2.32 1.01 10.60
C ILE A 87 -1.50 2.27 10.28
N GLN A 88 -0.22 2.29 10.66
CA GLN A 88 0.72 3.35 10.29
C GLN A 88 0.84 3.48 8.76
N THR A 89 1.00 2.36 8.04
CA THR A 89 1.08 2.34 6.57
C THR A 89 -0.17 2.95 5.96
N GLU A 90 -1.35 2.54 6.41
CA GLU A 90 -2.61 3.08 5.89
C GLU A 90 -2.71 4.60 6.10
N HIS A 91 -2.29 5.14 7.24
CA HIS A 91 -2.28 6.59 7.45
C HIS A 91 -1.25 7.32 6.59
N ILE A 92 -0.05 6.77 6.39
CA ILE A 92 0.95 7.33 5.47
C ILE A 92 0.41 7.32 4.04
N VAL A 93 -0.17 6.21 3.60
CA VAL A 93 -0.79 6.07 2.27
C VAL A 93 -1.89 7.11 2.07
N ASN A 94 -2.79 7.28 3.05
CA ASN A 94 -3.85 8.28 2.95
C ASN A 94 -3.31 9.71 2.81
N LEU A 95 -2.24 10.07 3.53
CA LEU A 95 -1.60 11.37 3.37
C LEU A 95 -0.92 11.52 1.99
N LEU A 96 -0.26 10.48 1.48
CA LEU A 96 0.30 10.49 0.12
C LEU A 96 -0.77 10.68 -0.96
N LEU A 97 -1.95 10.09 -0.77
CA LEU A 97 -3.08 10.28 -1.69
C LEU A 97 -3.64 11.70 -1.63
N VAL A 98 -3.63 12.33 -0.46
CA VAL A 98 -3.98 13.76 -0.31
C VAL A 98 -2.97 14.64 -1.05
N GLU A 99 -1.67 14.42 -0.87
CA GLU A 99 -0.62 15.14 -1.61
C GLU A 99 -0.78 14.98 -3.12
N PHE A 100 -0.98 13.74 -3.58
CA PHE A 100 -1.18 13.42 -4.98
C PHE A 100 -2.41 14.16 -5.55
N SER A 101 -3.52 14.14 -4.81
CA SER A 101 -4.76 14.82 -5.22
C SER A 101 -4.59 16.35 -5.25
N ASN A 102 -3.77 16.90 -4.37
CA ASN A 102 -3.45 18.32 -4.31
C ASN A 102 -2.30 18.73 -5.25
N SER A 103 -1.69 17.78 -5.95
CA SER A 103 -0.55 18.01 -6.87
C SER A 103 0.64 18.71 -6.19
N GLY A 104 0.93 18.39 -4.93
CA GLY A 104 2.02 19.02 -4.20
C GLY A 104 2.36 18.34 -2.89
N GLU A 105 3.63 18.42 -2.53
CA GLU A 105 4.12 17.98 -1.23
C GLU A 105 3.59 18.87 -0.11
N ASP A 106 3.15 18.24 0.97
CA ASP A 106 2.73 18.88 2.19
C ASP A 106 3.93 18.98 3.15
N SER A 107 4.32 20.21 3.48
CA SER A 107 5.37 20.47 4.47
C SER A 107 4.95 20.07 5.89
N ALA A 108 3.65 19.95 6.15
CA ALA A 108 3.10 19.50 7.43
C ALA A 108 2.89 17.98 7.51
N PHE A 109 3.26 17.19 6.48
CA PHE A 109 2.96 15.75 6.39
C PHE A 109 3.29 14.98 7.68
N ILE A 110 4.52 15.15 8.20
CA ILE A 110 5.00 14.42 9.38
C ILE A 110 4.21 14.83 10.63
N ASP A 111 3.90 16.11 10.78
CA ASP A 111 3.18 16.61 11.95
C ASP A 111 1.69 16.25 11.89
N SER A 112 1.10 16.23 10.71
CA SER A 112 -0.23 15.65 10.45
C SER A 112 -0.25 14.16 10.80
N LEU A 113 0.75 13.38 10.37
CA LEU A 113 0.85 11.97 10.70
C LEU A 113 0.98 11.74 12.21
N LYS A 114 1.86 12.49 12.91
CA LYS A 114 1.98 12.41 14.37
C LYS A 114 0.65 12.67 15.07
N SER A 115 -0.08 13.70 14.62
CA SER A 115 -1.37 14.08 15.21
C SER A 115 -2.41 12.98 15.04
N ILE A 116 -2.57 12.48 13.81
CA ILE A 116 -3.52 11.39 13.49
C ILE A 116 -3.19 10.13 14.29
N LEU A 117 -1.91 9.72 14.36
CA LEU A 117 -1.51 8.52 15.09
C LEU A 117 -1.72 8.67 16.60
N ALA A 118 -1.40 9.84 17.17
CA ALA A 118 -1.63 10.13 18.59
C ALA A 118 -3.13 10.08 18.95
N GLU A 119 -4.00 10.68 18.13
CA GLU A 119 -5.46 10.64 18.32
C GLU A 119 -6.02 9.21 18.31
N ASN A 120 -5.39 8.31 17.54
CA ASN A 120 -5.81 6.91 17.42
C ASN A 120 -5.05 5.97 18.38
N ASN A 121 -4.22 6.48 19.29
CA ASN A 121 -3.37 5.72 20.20
C ASN A 121 -2.41 4.74 19.50
N ILE A 122 -1.91 5.13 18.32
CA ILE A 122 -0.95 4.37 17.53
C ILE A 122 0.44 5.00 17.72
N PRO A 123 1.49 4.23 18.00
CA PRO A 123 2.84 4.79 18.10
C PRO A 123 3.29 5.36 16.75
N PHE A 124 4.19 6.34 16.78
CA PHE A 124 4.82 6.83 15.55
C PHE A 124 5.76 5.75 14.97
N PRO A 125 5.78 5.53 13.64
CA PRO A 125 6.61 4.50 13.01
C PRO A 125 8.10 4.71 13.31
N LYS A 126 8.77 3.67 13.79
CA LYS A 126 10.20 3.72 14.12
C LYS A 126 11.03 3.96 12.86
N GLY A 127 11.90 4.96 12.92
CA GLY A 127 12.80 5.29 11.81
C GLY A 127 12.14 6.03 10.66
N PHE A 128 10.85 6.40 10.78
CA PHE A 128 10.22 7.31 9.83
C PHE A 128 10.64 8.74 10.14
N ASP A 129 11.20 9.41 9.15
CA ASP A 129 11.65 10.80 9.21
C ASP A 129 11.50 11.45 7.82
N MET A 130 11.99 12.68 7.67
CA MET A 130 11.92 13.40 6.39
C MET A 130 12.68 12.67 5.28
N SER A 131 13.84 12.06 5.59
CA SER A 131 14.61 11.30 4.60
C SER A 131 13.80 10.11 4.08
N LYS A 132 13.13 9.38 4.98
CA LYS A 132 12.27 8.25 4.57
C LYS A 132 11.04 8.70 3.80
N LEU A 133 10.44 9.82 4.19
CA LEU A 133 9.32 10.40 3.46
C LEU A 133 9.73 10.79 2.03
N ASP A 134 10.90 11.41 1.86
CA ASP A 134 11.42 11.77 0.54
C ASP A 134 11.72 10.53 -0.33
N GLU A 135 12.31 9.48 0.25
CA GLU A 135 12.49 8.18 -0.42
C GLU A 135 11.15 7.59 -0.88
N ILE A 136 10.12 7.63 -0.02
CA ILE A 136 8.77 7.13 -0.34
C ILE A 136 8.14 7.95 -1.46
N ARG A 137 8.19 9.29 -1.38
CA ARG A 137 7.65 10.19 -2.40
C ARG A 137 8.30 9.97 -3.75
N GLN A 138 9.63 9.85 -3.78
CA GLN A 138 10.38 9.58 -5.00
C GLN A 138 9.92 8.27 -5.64
N LEU A 139 9.91 7.18 -4.87
CA LEU A 139 9.47 5.87 -5.37
C LEU A 139 8.00 5.90 -5.82
N TYR A 140 7.12 6.52 -5.05
CA TYR A 140 5.71 6.63 -5.39
C TYR A 140 5.48 7.41 -6.69
N SER A 141 6.21 8.53 -6.88
CA SER A 141 6.17 9.33 -8.11
C SER A 141 6.62 8.53 -9.33
N GLU A 142 7.71 7.77 -9.21
CA GLU A 142 8.21 6.88 -10.27
C GLU A 142 7.17 5.81 -10.65
N LEU A 143 6.51 5.21 -9.66
CA LEU A 143 5.47 4.22 -9.87
C LEU A 143 4.23 4.80 -10.56
N LEU A 144 3.79 6.00 -10.14
CA LEU A 144 2.68 6.70 -10.77
C LEU A 144 2.99 7.06 -12.23
N PHE A 145 4.22 7.51 -12.51
CA PHE A 145 4.67 7.79 -13.87
C PHE A 145 4.69 6.52 -14.73
N ALA A 146 5.25 5.44 -14.20
CA ALA A 146 5.30 4.14 -14.88
C ALA A 146 3.88 3.63 -15.16
N TRP A 147 2.97 3.68 -14.18
CA TRP A 147 1.57 3.29 -14.32
C TRP A 147 0.81 4.14 -15.35
N GLY A 148 1.03 5.46 -15.32
CA GLY A 148 0.46 6.40 -16.27
C GLY A 148 0.85 6.08 -17.71
N SER A 149 2.10 5.66 -17.91
CA SER A 149 2.69 5.34 -19.21
C SER A 149 2.25 4.01 -19.81
N LEU A 150 1.65 3.11 -19.02
CA LEU A 150 1.18 1.82 -19.51
C LEU A 150 -0.02 1.95 -20.46
N GLY A 151 -0.01 1.14 -21.52
CA GLY A 151 -1.12 0.86 -22.41
C GLY A 151 -2.13 -0.17 -21.87
N ASP A 152 -3.16 -0.47 -22.65
CA ASP A 152 -4.16 -1.48 -22.29
C ASP A 152 -3.54 -2.89 -22.27
N ASN A 153 -3.80 -3.65 -21.22
CA ASN A 153 -3.26 -4.98 -20.94
C ASN A 153 -1.75 -5.07 -20.65
N GLU A 154 -1.04 -3.96 -20.58
CA GLU A 154 0.29 -3.92 -20.01
C GLU A 154 0.22 -4.00 -18.47
N HIS A 155 1.34 -4.28 -17.83
CA HIS A 155 1.41 -4.39 -16.37
C HIS A 155 2.69 -3.81 -15.83
N LEU A 156 2.62 -3.31 -14.60
CA LEU A 156 3.79 -3.08 -13.76
C LEU A 156 4.08 -4.37 -13.01
N GLU A 157 5.34 -4.76 -12.95
CA GLU A 157 5.84 -5.84 -12.12
C GLU A 157 6.81 -5.26 -11.10
N LEU A 158 6.56 -5.54 -9.82
CA LEU A 158 7.27 -4.99 -8.69
C LEU A 158 7.78 -6.14 -7.81
N SER A 159 8.95 -5.97 -7.20
CA SER A 159 9.56 -6.98 -6.32
C SER A 159 9.64 -6.45 -4.89
N LEU A 160 8.91 -7.09 -3.98
CA LEU A 160 8.87 -6.77 -2.55
C LEU A 160 9.50 -7.90 -1.73
N PHE A 161 10.64 -7.60 -1.10
CA PHE A 161 11.55 -8.46 -0.32
C PHE A 161 11.93 -9.81 -0.94
#